data_AF-A0AAD8H7J8-F1
#
_entry.id   AF-A0AAD8H7J8-F1
#
_cell.length_a   1.000
_cell.length_b   1.000
_cell.length_c   1.000
_cell.angle_alpha   90.00
_cell.angle_beta   90.00
_cell.angle_gamma   90.00
#
_symmetry.space_group_name_H-M   'P 1'
#
loop_
_entity.id
_entity.type
_entity.pdbx_description
1 polymer ?
#
loop_
_entity_poly.entity_id
_entity_poly.type
_entity_poly.pdbx_seq_one_letter_code
_entity_poly.pdbx_strand_id
1 'polypeptide(L)'
;MNHFFKRYPNIKIKDYDLIFFPILQDEHFYLICINKKEQGYEVIDNIKVGRAVTNLYGGNVRKMKRHFVKYLKEKELTLLANKIKGFPVSYLSLRWQTFKNQTDCGIFLMRHMETYKGTLKNWTTQLRTERTGQKGQIDNLITKYVNVILTSHLNEKSHLILEEANSFYKKITTETISKIVIGESAGIEKQKRFKIPRTVQFLDDCRTSTKKAEEAKQNEETTDVVENRTVDASKG
;
A
#
# COMPACT_ATOMS: atom_id res chain seq x y z
N MET A 1 -11.26 10.05 -9.14
CA MET A 1 -11.34 8.99 -10.17
C MET A 1 -11.27 9.49 -11.61
N ASN A 2 -11.90 10.62 -11.99
CA ASN A 2 -11.90 11.09 -13.38
C ASN A 2 -10.48 11.31 -13.98
N HIS A 3 -9.50 11.74 -13.18
CA HIS A 3 -8.11 11.91 -13.64
C HIS A 3 -7.43 10.59 -14.07
N PHE A 4 -7.72 9.47 -13.40
CA PHE A 4 -7.14 8.16 -13.73
C PHE A 4 -7.61 7.67 -15.10
N PHE A 5 -8.92 7.69 -15.36
CA PHE A 5 -9.46 7.26 -16.65
C PHE A 5 -9.15 8.23 -17.79
N LYS A 6 -8.88 9.51 -17.50
CA LYS A 6 -8.32 10.44 -18.49
C LYS A 6 -6.90 10.06 -18.89
N ARG A 7 -6.06 9.66 -17.92
CA ARG A 7 -4.67 9.21 -18.17
C ARG A 7 -4.61 7.82 -18.83
N TYR A 8 -5.61 6.97 -18.56
CA TYR A 8 -5.70 5.61 -19.11
C TYR A 8 -7.06 5.37 -19.79
N PRO A 9 -7.31 5.99 -20.96
CA PRO A 9 -8.62 5.96 -21.62
C PRO A 9 -9.05 4.58 -22.09
N ASN A 10 -8.09 3.66 -22.29
CA ASN A 10 -8.35 2.30 -22.72
C ASN A 10 -8.80 1.37 -21.57
N ILE A 11 -8.67 1.81 -20.31
CA ILE A 11 -9.08 1.03 -19.15
C ILE A 11 -10.59 1.16 -18.96
N LYS A 12 -11.33 0.08 -19.22
CA LYS A 12 -12.77 0.02 -18.99
C LYS A 12 -13.05 -0.88 -17.79
N ILE A 13 -13.63 -0.31 -16.72
CA ILE A 13 -13.93 -1.03 -15.46
C ILE A 13 -14.69 -2.34 -15.70
N LYS A 14 -15.62 -2.35 -16.66
CA LYS A 14 -16.43 -3.53 -16.98
C LYS A 14 -15.61 -4.75 -17.40
N ASP A 15 -14.39 -4.56 -17.90
CA ASP A 15 -13.52 -5.63 -18.43
C ASP A 15 -12.68 -6.30 -17.32
N TYR A 16 -12.62 -5.73 -16.11
CA TYR A 16 -11.77 -6.24 -15.02
C TYR A 16 -12.53 -7.12 -14.04
N ASP A 17 -12.11 -8.37 -13.89
CA ASP A 17 -12.74 -9.35 -12.99
C ASP A 17 -12.63 -9.01 -11.49
N LEU A 18 -11.53 -8.39 -11.10
CA LEU A 18 -11.22 -8.04 -9.72
C LEU A 18 -10.99 -6.54 -9.63
N ILE A 19 -11.65 -5.89 -8.68
CA ILE A 19 -11.49 -4.46 -8.44
C ILE A 19 -11.09 -4.28 -6.98
N PHE A 20 -9.89 -3.76 -6.77
CA PHE A 20 -9.27 -3.62 -5.45
C PHE A 20 -9.40 -2.20 -4.93
N PHE A 21 -9.90 -2.07 -3.70
CA PHE A 21 -9.97 -0.82 -2.94
C PHE A 21 -9.13 -0.95 -1.67
N PRO A 22 -7.90 -0.42 -1.66
CA PRO A 22 -7.17 -0.14 -0.43
C PRO A 22 -7.99 0.76 0.47
N ILE A 23 -8.21 0.34 1.72
CA ILE A 23 -8.89 1.13 2.74
C ILE A 23 -7.88 1.46 3.83
N LEU A 24 -7.83 2.74 4.18
CA LEU A 24 -7.17 3.23 5.39
C LEU A 24 -8.27 3.59 6.40
N GLN A 25 -8.26 2.93 7.55
CA GLN A 25 -9.16 3.20 8.67
C GLN A 25 -8.36 3.12 9.96
N ASP A 26 -8.40 4.18 10.77
CA ASP A 26 -7.77 4.22 12.09
C ASP A 26 -6.29 3.76 12.05
N GLU A 27 -5.51 4.31 11.11
CA GLU A 27 -4.10 3.97 10.82
C GLU A 27 -3.85 2.52 10.35
N HIS A 28 -4.91 1.75 10.09
CA HIS A 28 -4.82 0.37 9.61
C HIS A 28 -5.20 0.25 8.14
N PHE A 29 -4.37 -0.48 7.38
CA PHE A 29 -4.61 -0.76 5.96
C PHE A 29 -5.21 -2.16 5.76
N TYR A 30 -6.32 -2.23 5.05
CA TYR A 30 -6.92 -3.48 4.60
C TYR A 30 -7.53 -3.34 3.21
N LEU A 31 -7.91 -4.45 2.58
CA LEU A 31 -8.40 -4.47 1.20
C LEU A 31 -9.88 -4.82 1.16
N ILE A 32 -10.64 -4.09 0.36
CA ILE A 32 -11.94 -4.56 -0.15
C ILE A 32 -11.78 -4.93 -1.63
N CYS A 33 -12.05 -6.18 -1.97
CA CYS A 33 -12.08 -6.68 -3.33
C CYS A 33 -13.53 -6.85 -3.79
N ILE A 34 -13.90 -6.25 -4.93
CA ILE A 34 -15.10 -6.65 -5.66
C ILE A 34 -14.68 -7.76 -6.61
N ASN A 35 -15.03 -8.99 -6.25
CA ASN A 35 -14.71 -10.18 -7.01
C ASN A 35 -15.89 -10.55 -7.92
N LYS A 36 -15.82 -10.20 -9.20
CA LYS A 36 -16.90 -10.54 -10.15
C LYS A 36 -16.93 -12.03 -10.50
N LYS A 37 -15.84 -12.77 -10.28
CA LYS A 37 -15.76 -14.23 -10.55
C LYS A 37 -16.59 -14.99 -9.54
N GLU A 38 -16.38 -14.71 -8.25
CA GLU A 38 -17.11 -15.31 -7.13
C GLU A 38 -18.37 -14.49 -6.74
N GLN A 39 -18.65 -13.42 -7.48
CA GLN A 39 -19.80 -12.53 -7.29
C GLN A 39 -19.93 -11.99 -5.85
N GLY A 40 -18.83 -11.51 -5.28
CA GLY A 40 -18.76 -11.11 -3.87
C GLY A 40 -17.99 -9.81 -3.61
N TYR A 41 -18.28 -9.17 -2.48
CA TYR A 41 -17.37 -8.25 -1.81
C TYR A 41 -16.54 -9.03 -0.81
N GLU A 42 -15.23 -9.04 -0.98
CA GLU A 42 -14.32 -9.77 -0.11
C GLU A 42 -13.47 -8.77 0.67
N VAL A 43 -13.60 -8.80 1.99
CA VAL A 43 -12.71 -8.05 2.88
C VAL A 43 -11.52 -8.94 3.21
N ILE A 44 -10.34 -8.41 2.91
CA ILE A 44 -9.07 -9.10 3.02
C ILE A 44 -8.17 -8.28 3.94
N ASP A 45 -7.78 -8.87 5.07
CA ASP A 45 -7.01 -8.20 6.11
C ASP A 45 -5.91 -9.14 6.64
N ASN A 46 -4.80 -8.57 7.11
CA ASN A 46 -3.78 -9.28 7.87
C ASN A 46 -4.13 -9.50 9.33
N ILE A 47 -5.05 -8.72 9.91
CA ILE A 47 -5.49 -8.92 11.29
C ILE A 47 -6.55 -10.02 11.35
N LYS A 48 -6.37 -10.98 12.25
CA LYS A 48 -7.36 -12.00 12.54
C LYS A 48 -8.45 -11.43 13.44
N VAL A 49 -9.61 -11.15 12.86
CA VAL A 49 -10.76 -10.62 13.60
C VAL A 49 -11.66 -11.76 14.08
N GLY A 50 -12.10 -11.66 15.34
CA GLY A 50 -13.00 -12.61 15.98
C GLY A 50 -14.48 -12.39 15.64
N ARG A 51 -15.36 -12.66 16.62
CA ARG A 51 -16.83 -12.74 16.43
C ARG A 51 -17.54 -11.42 16.05
N ALA A 52 -16.83 -10.29 15.95
CA ALA A 52 -17.39 -8.96 15.68
C ALA A 52 -16.94 -8.34 14.35
N VAL A 53 -16.53 -9.16 13.37
CA VAL A 53 -15.97 -8.71 12.09
C VAL A 53 -16.86 -7.74 11.31
N THR A 54 -18.18 -7.90 11.38
CA THR A 54 -19.13 -7.00 10.70
C THR A 54 -19.18 -5.61 11.34
N ASN A 55 -18.96 -5.49 12.65
CA ASN A 55 -18.94 -4.19 13.32
C ASN A 55 -17.72 -3.38 12.89
N LEU A 56 -16.59 -4.05 12.66
CA LEU A 56 -15.35 -3.40 12.26
C LEU A 56 -15.41 -2.86 10.83
N TYR A 57 -15.83 -3.70 9.88
CA TYR A 57 -15.73 -3.37 8.45
C TYR A 57 -17.05 -3.01 7.79
N GLY A 58 -18.18 -3.45 8.34
CA GLY A 58 -19.48 -3.41 7.65
C GLY A 58 -19.94 -1.99 7.29
N GLY A 59 -19.63 -1.00 8.13
CA GLY A 59 -19.87 0.40 7.85
C GLY A 59 -19.16 0.87 6.58
N ASN A 60 -17.85 0.57 6.47
CA ASN A 60 -17.02 0.97 5.33
C ASN A 60 -17.35 0.19 4.07
N VAL A 61 -17.63 -1.11 4.16
CA VAL A 61 -18.10 -1.91 3.02
C VAL A 61 -19.40 -1.32 2.46
N ARG A 62 -20.38 -0.99 3.32
CA ARG A 62 -21.65 -0.39 2.90
C ARG A 62 -21.46 0.98 2.25
N LYS A 63 -20.62 1.85 2.82
CA LYS A 63 -20.28 3.15 2.23
C LYS A 63 -19.64 2.98 0.85
N MET A 64 -18.57 2.18 0.76
CA MET A 64 -17.86 1.90 -0.49
C MET A 64 -18.82 1.34 -1.55
N LYS A 65 -19.58 0.29 -1.23
CA LYS A 65 -20.58 -0.32 -2.10
C LYS A 65 -21.57 0.71 -2.65
N ARG A 66 -22.13 1.56 -1.80
CA ARG A 66 -23.07 2.61 -2.21
C ARG A 66 -22.44 3.61 -3.19
N HIS A 67 -21.25 4.13 -2.87
CA HIS A 67 -20.57 5.09 -3.73
C HIS A 67 -20.14 4.48 -5.05
N PHE A 68 -19.62 3.26 -5.05
CA PHE A 68 -19.20 2.59 -6.28
C PHE A 68 -20.38 2.25 -7.19
N VAL A 69 -21.50 1.76 -6.64
CA VAL A 69 -22.73 1.53 -7.42
C VAL A 69 -23.26 2.83 -8.01
N LYS A 70 -23.25 3.94 -7.24
CA LYS A 70 -23.64 5.26 -7.75
C LYS A 70 -22.76 5.69 -8.93
N TYR A 71 -21.43 5.59 -8.74
CA TYR A 71 -20.45 5.90 -9.78
C TYR A 71 -20.67 5.09 -11.07
N LEU A 72 -20.94 3.79 -10.96
CA LEU A 72 -21.21 2.95 -12.13
C LEU A 72 -22.47 3.40 -12.89
N LYS A 73 -23.52 3.82 -12.19
CA LYS A 73 -24.73 4.38 -12.82
C LYS A 73 -24.46 5.70 -13.53
N GLU A 74 -23.69 6.60 -12.91
CA GLU A 74 -23.26 7.87 -13.51
C GLU A 74 -22.37 7.67 -14.76
N LYS A 75 -21.72 6.51 -14.87
CA LYS A 75 -20.96 6.09 -16.06
C LYS A 75 -21.78 5.24 -17.04
N GLU A 76 -23.10 5.22 -16.91
CA GLU A 76 -24.02 4.47 -17.77
C GLU A 76 -23.79 2.95 -17.76
N LEU A 77 -23.12 2.42 -16.72
CA LEU A 77 -22.87 0.99 -16.52
C LEU A 77 -23.95 0.35 -15.63
N THR A 78 -25.22 0.65 -15.90
CA THR A 78 -26.36 0.29 -15.04
C THR A 78 -26.52 -1.22 -14.81
N LEU A 79 -26.31 -2.04 -15.84
CA LEU A 79 -26.37 -3.51 -15.71
C LEU A 79 -25.32 -4.04 -14.74
N LEU A 80 -24.08 -3.53 -14.84
CA LEU A 80 -23.00 -3.89 -13.93
C LEU A 80 -23.28 -3.38 -12.50
N ALA A 81 -23.78 -2.15 -12.38
CA ALA A 81 -24.16 -1.56 -11.10
C ALA A 81 -25.21 -2.40 -10.37
N ASN A 82 -26.25 -2.87 -11.09
CA ASN A 82 -27.31 -3.70 -10.52
C ASN A 82 -26.77 -5.08 -10.10
N LYS A 83 -25.90 -5.70 -10.91
CA LYS A 83 -25.24 -6.97 -10.56
C LYS A 83 -24.41 -6.83 -9.28
N ILE A 84 -23.50 -5.84 -9.24
CA ILE A 84 -22.60 -5.58 -8.11
C ILE A 84 -23.35 -5.12 -6.85
N LYS A 85 -24.52 -4.48 -6.99
CA LYS A 85 -25.39 -4.14 -5.86
C LYS A 85 -25.88 -5.40 -5.11
N GLY A 86 -26.08 -6.51 -5.81
CA GLY A 86 -26.57 -7.77 -5.23
C GLY A 86 -25.52 -8.61 -4.51
N PHE A 87 -24.22 -8.37 -4.75
CA PHE A 87 -23.16 -9.24 -4.22
C PHE A 87 -23.16 -9.28 -2.67
N PRO A 88 -23.06 -10.49 -2.07
CA PRO A 88 -22.85 -10.66 -0.63
C PRO A 88 -21.48 -10.16 -0.20
N VAL A 89 -21.31 -9.99 1.11
CA VAL A 89 -20.04 -9.60 1.74
C VAL A 89 -19.45 -10.80 2.46
N SER A 90 -18.19 -11.09 2.20
CA SER A 90 -17.40 -12.15 2.83
C SER A 90 -16.19 -11.53 3.52
N TYR A 91 -15.90 -11.98 4.73
CA TYR A 91 -14.68 -11.60 5.48
C TYR A 91 -13.73 -12.78 5.45
N LEU A 92 -12.62 -12.67 4.71
CA LEU A 92 -11.77 -13.82 4.44
C LEU A 92 -10.94 -14.18 5.69
N SER A 93 -10.99 -15.46 6.07
CA SER A 93 -10.13 -16.05 7.10
C SER A 93 -8.91 -16.67 6.44
N LEU A 94 -7.73 -16.13 6.73
CA LEU A 94 -6.49 -16.50 6.04
C LEU A 94 -5.49 -17.13 7.01
N ARG A 95 -4.72 -18.10 6.52
CA ARG A 95 -3.77 -18.86 7.36
C ARG A 95 -2.59 -18.01 7.86
N TRP A 96 -2.23 -16.95 7.14
CA TRP A 96 -1.12 -16.05 7.48
C TRP A 96 -1.55 -14.78 8.23
N GLN A 97 -2.83 -14.68 8.63
CA GLN A 97 -3.28 -13.58 9.48
C GLN A 97 -2.53 -13.58 10.82
N THR A 98 -2.49 -12.40 11.42
CA THR A 98 -1.73 -12.00 12.60
C THR A 98 -2.70 -11.46 13.65
N PHE A 99 -2.35 -11.58 14.92
CA PHE A 99 -3.08 -10.99 16.04
C PHE A 99 -2.37 -9.75 16.58
N LYS A 100 -1.04 -9.66 16.42
CA LYS A 100 -0.21 -8.62 17.04
C LYS A 100 0.38 -7.64 16.03
N ASN A 101 0.57 -8.05 14.79
CA ASN A 101 1.23 -7.21 13.78
C ASN A 101 0.29 -6.17 13.17
N GLN A 102 0.22 -4.99 13.79
CA GLN A 102 -0.54 -3.84 13.30
C GLN A 102 0.32 -2.89 12.44
N THR A 103 1.64 -3.03 12.46
CA THR A 103 2.57 -2.07 11.82
C THR A 103 2.85 -2.39 10.36
N ASP A 104 2.80 -3.67 9.97
CA ASP A 104 3.14 -4.10 8.61
C ASP A 104 1.90 -4.25 7.70
N CYS A 105 0.73 -3.71 8.11
CA CYS A 105 -0.55 -3.88 7.40
C CYS A 105 -0.48 -3.46 5.91
N GLY A 106 0.25 -2.39 5.60
CA GLY A 106 0.50 -1.96 4.21
C GLY A 106 1.28 -2.98 3.36
N ILE A 107 2.21 -3.74 3.98
CA ILE A 107 2.97 -4.79 3.29
C ILE A 107 2.07 -5.98 2.98
N PHE A 108 1.23 -6.38 3.94
CA PHE A 108 0.23 -7.41 3.70
C PHE A 108 -0.76 -7.00 2.62
N LEU A 109 -1.27 -5.76 2.66
CA LEU A 109 -2.16 -5.19 1.65
C LEU A 109 -1.55 -5.32 0.25
N MET A 110 -0.33 -4.83 0.06
CA MET A 110 0.38 -4.92 -1.23
C MET A 110 0.58 -6.38 -1.66
N ARG A 111 0.93 -7.27 -0.72
CA ARG A 111 1.10 -8.69 -1.00
C ARG A 111 -0.20 -9.38 -1.39
N HIS A 112 -1.32 -9.01 -0.77
CA HIS A 112 -2.64 -9.52 -1.14
C HIS A 112 -3.02 -9.06 -2.54
N MET A 113 -2.83 -7.78 -2.88
CA MET A 113 -3.06 -7.27 -4.23
C MET A 113 -2.17 -7.93 -5.29
N GLU A 114 -0.90 -8.20 -4.98
CA GLU A 114 0.04 -8.87 -5.89
C GLU A 114 -0.39 -10.32 -6.20
N THR A 115 -0.80 -11.06 -5.17
CA THR A 115 -0.95 -12.53 -5.24
C THR A 115 -2.39 -13.01 -5.37
N TYR A 116 -3.38 -12.23 -4.95
CA TYR A 116 -4.78 -12.66 -4.99
C TYR A 116 -5.33 -12.65 -6.42
N LYS A 117 -5.89 -13.78 -6.85
CA LYS A 117 -6.43 -13.98 -8.21
C LYS A 117 -7.93 -14.31 -8.24
N GLY A 118 -8.63 -14.02 -7.14
CA GLY A 118 -10.09 -14.12 -7.05
C GLY A 118 -10.63 -15.45 -6.54
N THR A 119 -9.79 -16.32 -5.98
CA THR A 119 -10.25 -17.57 -5.35
C THR A 119 -9.33 -17.98 -4.21
N LEU A 120 -9.89 -18.50 -3.12
CA LEU A 120 -9.12 -19.00 -1.98
C LEU A 120 -8.45 -20.36 -2.26
N LYS A 121 -9.02 -21.19 -3.14
CA LYS A 121 -8.61 -22.60 -3.31
C LYS A 121 -7.13 -22.77 -3.62
N ASN A 122 -6.58 -21.86 -4.41
CA ASN A 122 -5.18 -21.91 -4.88
C ASN A 122 -4.38 -20.68 -4.43
N TRP A 123 -4.90 -19.88 -3.50
CA TRP A 123 -4.22 -18.66 -3.11
C TRP A 123 -3.13 -18.92 -2.08
N THR A 124 -1.90 -18.57 -2.45
CA THR A 124 -0.76 -18.52 -1.55
C THR A 124 -0.06 -17.17 -1.63
N THR A 125 0.18 -16.56 -0.47
CA THR A 125 1.04 -15.38 -0.34
C THR A 125 2.50 -15.76 -0.10
N GLN A 126 2.79 -17.05 0.10
CA GLN A 126 4.03 -17.59 0.66
C GLN A 126 4.32 -17.16 2.10
N LEU A 127 3.48 -16.33 2.72
CA LEU A 127 3.62 -15.95 4.12
C LEU A 127 3.25 -17.13 5.02
N ARG A 128 4.10 -17.37 6.02
CA ARG A 128 3.83 -18.34 7.08
C ARG A 128 2.77 -17.79 8.04
N THR A 129 2.28 -18.64 8.93
CA THR A 129 1.49 -18.22 10.11
C THR A 129 2.32 -17.28 10.99
N GLU A 130 1.67 -16.49 11.85
CA GLU A 130 2.32 -15.57 12.80
C GLU A 130 3.16 -16.31 13.85
N ARG A 131 4.36 -16.74 13.44
CA ARG A 131 5.36 -17.50 14.19
C ARG A 131 6.77 -17.18 13.65
N THR A 132 7.77 -17.91 14.12
CA THR A 132 9.15 -17.84 13.64
C THR A 132 9.23 -17.95 12.12
N GLY A 133 9.91 -16.98 11.51
CA GLY A 133 10.15 -16.90 10.07
C GLY A 133 9.23 -15.93 9.31
N GLN A 134 8.00 -15.66 9.79
CA GLN A 134 7.11 -14.72 9.09
C GLN A 134 7.70 -13.31 9.04
N LYS A 135 8.32 -12.84 10.13
CA LYS A 135 8.97 -11.53 10.17
C LYS A 135 10.06 -11.37 9.09
N GLY A 136 10.93 -12.37 8.92
CA GLY A 136 11.93 -12.34 7.84
C GLY A 136 11.32 -12.34 6.44
N GLN A 137 10.16 -13.00 6.24
CA GLN A 137 9.43 -12.92 4.97
C GLN A 137 8.86 -11.51 4.73
N ILE A 138 8.34 -10.86 5.78
CA ILE A 138 7.86 -9.48 5.72
C ILE A 138 9.02 -8.53 5.43
N ASP A 139 10.18 -8.68 6.08
CA ASP A 139 11.37 -7.84 5.85
C ASP A 139 11.89 -7.96 4.40
N ASN A 140 11.83 -9.16 3.84
CA ASN A 140 12.15 -9.38 2.42
C ASN A 140 11.14 -8.70 1.49
N LEU A 141 9.85 -8.73 1.83
CA LEU A 141 8.81 -8.02 1.07
C LEU A 141 8.96 -6.50 1.17
N ILE A 142 9.27 -5.97 2.35
CA ILE A 142 9.59 -4.55 2.54
C ILE A 142 10.74 -4.16 1.62
N THR A 143 11.84 -4.91 1.67
CA THR A 143 13.02 -4.66 0.81
C THR A 143 12.65 -4.70 -0.67
N LYS A 144 11.87 -5.70 -1.10
CA LYS A 144 11.40 -5.83 -2.48
C LYS A 144 10.55 -4.63 -2.91
N TYR A 145 9.52 -4.29 -2.14
CA TYR A 145 8.58 -3.24 -2.52
C TYR A 145 9.20 -1.84 -2.45
N VAL A 146 9.98 -1.56 -1.40
CA VAL A 146 10.71 -0.30 -1.27
C VAL A 146 11.68 -0.13 -2.43
N ASN A 147 12.46 -1.17 -2.79
CA ASN A 147 13.36 -1.09 -3.94
C ASN A 147 12.60 -0.76 -5.24
N VAL A 148 11.50 -1.45 -5.52
CA VAL A 148 10.68 -1.19 -6.73
C VAL A 148 10.11 0.22 -6.73
N ILE A 149 9.60 0.72 -5.60
CA ILE A 149 9.04 2.08 -5.51
C ILE A 149 10.14 3.13 -5.71
N LEU A 150 11.26 2.98 -5.02
CA LEU A 150 12.36 3.95 -5.06
C LEU A 150 12.99 4.03 -6.45
N THR A 151 13.17 2.90 -7.13
CA THR A 151 13.85 2.81 -8.43
C THR A 151 12.91 2.89 -9.63
N SER A 152 11.59 2.96 -9.41
CA SER A 152 10.60 3.07 -10.49
C SER A 152 10.79 4.35 -11.31
N HIS A 153 10.65 4.25 -12.63
CA HIS A 153 10.58 5.41 -13.52
C HIS A 153 9.38 6.34 -13.22
N LEU A 154 8.37 5.85 -12.49
CA LEU A 154 7.24 6.65 -12.03
C LEU A 154 7.59 7.50 -10.80
N ASN A 155 8.69 7.20 -10.11
CA ASN A 155 9.18 8.02 -9.02
C ASN A 155 9.99 9.19 -9.61
N GLU A 156 9.47 10.41 -9.44
CA GLU A 156 10.10 11.65 -9.92
C GLU A 156 11.52 11.85 -9.35
N LYS A 157 11.80 11.29 -8.17
CA LYS A 157 13.11 11.35 -7.50
C LYS A 157 13.99 10.14 -7.73
N SER A 158 13.57 9.20 -8.61
CA SER A 158 14.32 7.96 -8.86
C SER A 158 15.76 8.20 -9.29
N HIS A 159 16.02 9.20 -10.14
CA HIS A 159 17.38 9.54 -10.59
C HIS A 159 18.30 9.91 -9.43
N LEU A 160 17.86 10.80 -8.52
CA LEU A 160 18.64 11.19 -7.34
C LEU A 160 18.92 10.00 -6.43
N ILE A 161 17.92 9.16 -6.19
CA ILE A 161 18.05 7.97 -5.35
C ILE A 161 19.08 6.99 -5.95
N LEU A 162 19.05 6.79 -7.28
CA LEU A 162 19.97 5.90 -7.97
C LEU A 162 21.41 6.47 -7.99
N GLU A 163 21.57 7.77 -8.17
CA GLU A 163 22.87 8.44 -8.08
C GLU A 163 23.47 8.32 -6.68
N GLU A 164 22.70 8.59 -5.64
CA GLU A 164 23.13 8.46 -4.25
C GLU A 164 23.49 7.00 -3.92
N ALA A 165 22.66 6.04 -4.32
CA ALA A 165 22.93 4.61 -4.13
C ALA A 165 24.22 4.17 -4.84
N ASN A 166 24.46 4.64 -6.07
CA ASN A 166 25.68 4.35 -6.82
C ASN A 166 26.91 4.97 -6.17
N SER A 167 26.81 6.20 -5.69
CA SER A 167 27.89 6.89 -4.96
C SER A 167 28.25 6.14 -3.68
N PHE A 168 27.24 5.76 -2.90
CA PHE A 168 27.39 4.96 -1.69
C PHE A 168 28.03 3.60 -1.97
N TYR A 169 27.58 2.89 -3.01
CA TYR A 169 28.14 1.60 -3.41
C TYR A 169 29.61 1.71 -3.82
N LYS A 170 29.96 2.71 -4.64
CA LYS A 170 31.35 2.98 -5.02
C LYS A 170 32.22 3.22 -3.78
N LYS A 171 31.77 4.08 -2.86
CA LYS A 171 32.50 4.37 -1.62
C LYS A 171 32.78 3.11 -0.79
N ILE A 172 31.76 2.29 -0.54
CA ILE A 172 31.92 1.03 0.21
C ILE A 172 32.87 0.07 -0.50
N THR A 173 32.77 -0.01 -1.83
CA THR A 173 33.60 -0.92 -2.63
C THR A 173 35.07 -0.50 -2.55
N THR A 174 35.36 0.79 -2.70
CA THR A 174 36.71 1.34 -2.51
C THR A 174 37.22 1.06 -1.10
N GLU A 175 36.44 1.33 -0.06
CA GLU A 175 36.84 1.05 1.34
C GLU A 175 37.09 -0.44 1.59
N THR A 176 36.29 -1.32 1.00
CA THR A 176 36.43 -2.78 1.14
C THR A 176 37.67 -3.28 0.41
N ILE A 177 37.91 -2.81 -0.82
CA ILE A 177 39.11 -3.14 -1.59
C ILE A 177 40.35 -2.62 -0.87
N SER A 178 40.36 -1.38 -0.36
CA SER A 178 41.48 -0.86 0.43
C SER A 178 41.78 -1.75 1.64
N LYS A 179 40.76 -2.22 2.36
CA LYS A 179 40.94 -3.16 3.48
C LYS A 179 41.49 -4.52 3.04
N ILE A 180 41.08 -5.03 1.88
CA ILE A 180 41.60 -6.29 1.32
C ILE A 180 43.05 -6.14 0.89
N VAL A 181 43.38 -5.08 0.14
CA VAL A 181 44.75 -4.79 -0.32
C VAL A 181 45.71 -4.60 0.87
N ILE A 182 45.26 -3.97 1.95
CA ILE A 182 46.03 -3.85 3.20
C ILE A 182 46.04 -5.18 3.97
N GLY A 183 44.96 -5.95 3.91
CA GLY A 183 44.72 -7.21 4.65
C GLY A 183 45.33 -8.47 4.03
N GLU A 184 45.80 -8.45 2.78
CA GLU A 184 46.62 -9.53 2.20
C GLU A 184 47.98 -9.68 2.92
N SER A 185 48.31 -8.79 3.86
CA SER A 185 49.43 -8.96 4.79
C SER A 185 49.11 -9.80 6.04
N ALA A 186 47.86 -10.24 6.26
CA ALA A 186 47.51 -11.08 7.41
C ALA A 186 46.32 -12.02 7.14
N GLY A 187 46.64 -13.29 6.89
CA GLY A 187 45.86 -14.50 7.22
C GLY A 187 44.34 -14.49 7.10
N ILE A 188 43.80 -15.25 6.14
CA ILE A 188 42.38 -15.52 5.92
C ILE A 188 41.74 -16.20 7.14
N GLU A 189 40.91 -15.49 7.91
CA GLU A 189 39.90 -16.08 8.79
C GLU A 189 38.47 -15.67 8.39
N LYS A 190 37.72 -16.69 7.95
CA LYS A 190 36.26 -16.85 7.84
C LYS A 190 35.39 -15.57 7.90
N GLN A 191 34.86 -15.21 6.73
CA GLN A 191 33.82 -14.20 6.49
C GLN A 191 32.70 -14.20 7.54
N LYS A 192 32.73 -13.24 8.46
CA LYS A 192 31.54 -12.81 9.20
C LYS A 192 30.71 -11.93 8.26
N ARG A 193 29.42 -12.27 8.10
CA ARG A 193 28.44 -11.48 7.32
C ARG A 193 28.61 -9.99 7.60
N PHE A 194 28.82 -9.22 6.54
CA PHE A 194 28.89 -7.75 6.61
C PHE A 194 27.64 -7.21 7.33
N LYS A 195 27.84 -6.53 8.46
CA LYS A 195 26.78 -5.79 9.13
C LYS A 195 26.71 -4.41 8.49
N ILE A 196 25.63 -4.15 7.77
CA ILE A 196 25.31 -2.82 7.24
C ILE A 196 25.13 -1.86 8.43
N PRO A 197 25.73 -0.66 8.42
CA PRO A 197 25.54 0.33 9.48
C PRO A 197 24.06 0.65 9.69
N ARG A 198 23.61 0.72 10.95
CA ARG A 198 22.18 0.88 11.30
C ARG A 198 21.62 2.29 11.03
N THR A 199 22.45 3.25 10.65
CA THR A 199 22.02 4.64 10.51
C THR A 199 22.41 5.15 9.13
N VAL A 200 21.42 5.19 8.24
CA VAL A 200 21.45 6.03 7.04
C VAL A 200 20.65 7.27 7.40
N GLN A 201 21.32 8.43 7.44
CA GLN A 201 20.60 9.70 7.53
C GLN A 201 20.02 9.99 6.14
N PHE A 202 18.72 9.77 5.99
CA PHE A 202 18.00 10.18 4.79
C PHE A 202 17.96 11.72 4.74
N LEU A 203 18.09 12.29 3.53
CA LEU A 203 17.74 13.68 3.25
C LEU A 203 16.32 13.95 3.76
N ASP A 204 16.20 14.95 4.64
CA ASP A 204 15.00 15.41 5.35
C ASP A 204 13.86 14.39 5.50
N ASP A 205 13.73 13.88 6.72
CA ASP A 205 12.74 12.90 7.18
C ASP A 205 11.40 13.04 6.41
N CYS A 206 11.02 12.03 5.62
CA CYS A 206 9.79 12.05 4.79
C CYS A 206 8.51 12.31 5.62
N ARG A 207 8.59 12.15 6.95
CA ARG A 207 7.55 12.55 7.92
C ARG A 207 7.32 14.06 7.96
N THR A 208 8.35 14.86 7.74
CA THR A 208 8.25 16.33 7.75
C THR A 208 7.59 16.85 6.47
N SER A 209 7.83 16.20 5.33
CA SER A 209 7.16 16.55 4.07
C SER A 209 5.69 16.13 4.08
N THR A 210 5.33 15.00 4.71
CA THR A 210 3.92 14.61 4.89
C THR A 210 3.19 15.52 5.86
N LYS A 211 3.79 15.92 7.00
CA LYS A 211 3.19 16.89 7.92
C LYS A 211 2.98 18.25 7.28
N LYS A 212 3.98 18.77 6.55
CA LYS A 212 3.83 20.02 5.78
C LYS A 212 2.74 19.93 4.72
N ALA A 213 2.57 18.76 4.08
CA ALA A 213 1.51 18.55 3.09
C ALA A 213 0.11 18.40 3.72
N GLU A 214 0.01 17.90 4.95
CA GLU A 214 -1.24 17.82 5.72
C GLU A 214 -1.64 19.19 6.28
N GLU A 215 -0.67 19.95 6.80
CA GLU A 215 -0.85 21.33 7.28
C GLU A 215 -1.24 22.27 6.13
N ALA A 216 -0.65 22.10 4.94
CA ALA A 216 -1.03 22.86 3.75
C ALA A 216 -2.49 22.60 3.32
N LYS A 217 -2.97 21.35 3.43
CA LYS A 217 -4.36 20.99 3.09
C LYS A 217 -5.37 21.52 4.12
N GLN A 218 -5.02 21.54 5.39
CA GLN A 218 -5.89 22.13 6.44
C GLN A 218 -5.99 23.65 6.31
N ASN A 219 -4.91 24.32 5.87
CA ASN A 219 -4.92 25.75 5.62
C ASN A 219 -5.73 26.12 4.36
N GLU A 220 -5.69 25.32 3.29
CA GLU A 220 -6.55 25.53 2.10
C GLU A 220 -8.05 25.37 2.44
N GLU A 221 -8.43 24.35 3.21
CA GLU A 221 -9.83 24.16 3.65
C GLU A 221 -10.34 25.27 4.59
N THR A 222 -9.45 25.91 5.36
CA THR A 222 -9.85 27.02 6.24
C THR A 222 -9.96 28.35 5.49
N THR A 223 -9.16 28.59 4.45
CA THR A 223 -9.31 29.77 3.58
C THR A 223 -10.58 29.73 2.73
N ASP A 224 -10.96 28.56 2.18
CA ASP A 224 -12.19 28.40 1.39
C ASP A 224 -13.48 28.58 2.22
N VAL A 225 -13.43 28.29 3.53
CA VAL A 225 -14.57 28.47 4.45
C VAL A 225 -14.71 29.93 4.89
N VAL A 226 -13.60 30.68 4.99
CA VAL A 226 -13.63 32.10 5.34
C VAL A 226 -14.10 32.95 4.17
N GLU A 227 -13.64 32.68 2.95
CA GLU A 227 -14.05 33.43 1.74
C GLU A 227 -15.55 33.30 1.46
N ASN A 228 -16.13 32.11 1.66
CA ASN A 228 -17.56 31.87 1.47
C ASN A 228 -18.47 32.51 2.55
N ARG A 229 -17.94 32.82 3.75
CA ARG A 229 -18.71 33.51 4.80
C ARG A 229 -18.74 35.03 4.61
N THR A 230 -17.76 35.60 3.94
CA THR A 230 -17.71 37.05 3.66
C THR A 230 -18.66 37.49 2.54
N VAL A 231 -19.03 36.59 1.61
CA VAL A 231 -19.92 36.94 0.50
C VAL A 231 -21.39 37.01 0.93
N ASP A 232 -21.83 36.19 1.89
CA ASP A 232 -23.21 36.19 2.39
C ASP A 232 -23.55 37.36 3.35
N ALA A 233 -22.56 38.10 3.84
CA ALA A 233 -22.78 39.26 4.71
C ALA A 233 -23.04 40.58 3.95
N SER A 234 -22.99 40.56 2.61
CA SER A 234 -23.16 41.76 1.75
C SER A 234 -24.47 41.79 0.95
N LYS A 235 -25.41 40.90 1.25
CA LYS A 235 -26.79 40.93 0.72
C LYS A 235 -27.79 41.01 1.88
N GLY A 236 -27.76 42.13 2.59
CA GLY A 236 -28.82 42.60 3.48
C GLY A 236 -29.37 43.90 2.94
#